data_AF-A0A2E7BGT3-F1
#
_entry.id   AF-A0A2E7BGT3-F1
#
_cell.length_a   1.000
_cell.length_b   1.000
_cell.length_c   1.000
_cell.angle_alpha   90.00
_cell.angle_beta   90.00
_cell.angle_gamma   90.00
#
_symmetry.space_group_name_H-M   'P 1'
#
loop_
_entity.id
_entity.type
_entity.pdbx_description
1 polymer ?
#
loop_
_entity_poly.entity_id
_entity_poly.type
_entity_poly.pdbx_seq_one_letter_code
_entity_poly.pdbx_strand_id
1 'polypeptide(L)'
;MMRGPLANPTFRAQFSGHETFPLRHLWLKKAYDQVAAAENGAAPKALFTDADAIVTFGVGKNMVGSIRHWALTCGILEEDGEVFRTTPLGNFLFSDESGVDPFLEAPATLWLLHWMMAGTPERSTTWFYVFNHLTIQTFDHEAIAAPLRDYREQQNAVLKNKIRASDATIKRDVECFLRSYVPTRHGKFSDDLFEPALVPLGLIRSVSSKSYQFRRGAKPTLPDGIFLYALHEFWSRHSPDQKTLSVEALTFEPGSPGRVFKLDEDALVERLARIEESSDRAYLWSDTAGVRNVARRRENTDPMSFLAFAYETALQRSAA
;
A
#
# COMPACT_ATOMS: atom_id res chain seq x y z
N MET A 1 -13.32 13.16 14.21
CA MET A 1 -12.89 12.13 15.16
C MET A 1 -12.18 11.03 14.37
N MET A 2 -11.00 10.57 14.83
CA MET A 2 -10.30 9.43 14.21
C MET A 2 -11.15 8.15 14.35
N ARG A 3 -11.18 7.33 13.30
CA ARG A 3 -11.90 6.05 13.23
C ARG A 3 -10.95 4.95 12.75
N GLY A 4 -11.37 3.69 12.84
CA GLY A 4 -10.59 2.55 12.37
C GLY A 4 -9.30 2.31 13.16
N PRO A 5 -8.27 1.69 12.56
CA PRO A 5 -7.06 1.29 13.26
C PRO A 5 -6.33 2.41 14.01
N LEU A 6 -6.32 3.64 13.47
CA LEU A 6 -5.68 4.79 14.13
C LEU A 6 -6.41 5.26 15.40
N ALA A 7 -7.68 4.88 15.59
CA ALA A 7 -8.42 5.19 16.81
C ALA A 7 -8.08 4.26 17.98
N ASN A 8 -7.36 3.15 17.73
CA ASN A 8 -6.94 2.24 18.79
C ASN A 8 -5.90 2.94 19.70
N PRO A 9 -6.15 3.07 21.02
CA PRO A 9 -5.25 3.77 21.95
C PRO A 9 -3.91 3.06 22.18
N THR A 10 -3.81 1.80 21.76
CA THR A 10 -2.57 1.00 21.83
C THR A 10 -1.79 0.99 20.52
N PHE A 11 -2.35 1.56 19.45
CA PHE A 11 -1.69 1.63 18.16
C PHE A 11 -0.46 2.54 18.23
N ARG A 12 0.68 2.04 17.75
CA ARG A 12 1.92 2.80 17.71
C ARG A 12 2.26 3.19 16.28
N ALA A 13 2.12 4.47 15.98
CA ALA A 13 2.46 5.00 14.66
C ALA A 13 3.94 4.87 14.31
N GLN A 14 4.20 4.67 13.02
CA GLN A 14 5.52 4.64 12.41
C GLN A 14 5.64 5.73 11.34
N PHE A 15 6.64 6.60 11.52
CA PHE A 15 6.94 7.77 10.67
C PHE A 15 8.38 7.75 10.13
N SER A 16 9.03 6.58 10.16
CA SER A 16 10.45 6.42 9.81
C SER A 16 10.76 5.00 9.34
N GLY A 17 11.97 4.80 8.82
CA GLY A 17 12.47 3.53 8.29
C GLY A 17 12.80 3.61 6.80
N HIS A 18 12.07 4.44 6.05
CA HIS A 18 12.32 4.71 4.63
C HIS A 18 13.55 5.61 4.38
N GLU A 19 14.23 6.14 5.42
CA GLU A 19 15.42 7.01 5.31
C GLU A 19 15.26 8.17 4.29
N THR A 20 14.05 8.73 4.19
CA THR A 20 13.63 9.77 3.22
C THR A 20 13.58 9.35 1.74
N PHE A 21 13.82 8.08 1.44
CA PHE A 21 13.74 7.55 0.07
C PHE A 21 12.36 6.93 -0.20
N PRO A 22 11.62 7.44 -1.20
CA PRO A 22 10.41 6.76 -1.65
C PRO A 22 10.77 5.40 -2.27
N LEU A 23 9.81 4.48 -2.32
CA LEU A 23 10.00 3.18 -2.95
C LEU A 23 10.39 3.36 -4.43
N ARG A 24 11.47 2.69 -4.84
CA ARG A 24 11.97 2.68 -6.23
C ARG A 24 11.75 1.33 -6.89
N HIS A 25 11.76 1.33 -8.22
CA HIS A 25 11.77 0.11 -9.02
C HIS A 25 12.94 -0.80 -8.61
N LEU A 26 12.75 -2.11 -8.72
CA LEU A 26 13.71 -3.18 -8.39
C LEU A 26 14.11 -3.31 -6.91
N TRP A 27 13.78 -2.36 -6.02
CA TRP A 27 14.16 -2.46 -4.61
C TRP A 27 13.53 -3.67 -3.91
N LEU A 28 12.25 -3.94 -4.20
CA LEU A 28 11.56 -5.11 -3.65
C LEU A 28 12.13 -6.42 -4.19
N LYS A 29 12.42 -6.50 -5.50
CA LYS A 29 13.08 -7.64 -6.13
C LYS A 29 14.46 -7.89 -5.51
N LYS A 30 15.29 -6.86 -5.36
CA LYS A 30 16.60 -6.98 -4.67
C LYS A 30 16.46 -7.53 -3.24
N ALA A 31 15.50 -7.03 -2.47
CA ALA A 31 15.24 -7.53 -1.12
C ALA A 31 14.84 -9.01 -1.14
N TYR A 32 13.90 -9.34 -2.03
CA TYR A 32 13.42 -10.70 -2.21
C TYR A 32 14.55 -11.66 -2.58
N ASP A 33 15.35 -11.33 -3.59
CA ASP A 33 16.42 -12.21 -4.11
C ASP A 33 17.46 -12.55 -3.03
N GLN A 34 17.86 -11.55 -2.24
CA GLN A 34 18.84 -11.76 -1.18
C GLN A 34 18.32 -12.64 -0.05
N VAL A 35 17.01 -12.60 0.24
CA VAL A 35 16.40 -13.47 1.24
C VAL A 35 16.10 -14.85 0.67
N ALA A 36 15.63 -14.94 -0.57
CA ALA A 36 15.36 -16.19 -1.26
C ALA A 36 16.62 -17.03 -1.48
N ALA A 37 17.76 -16.39 -1.74
CA ALA A 37 19.05 -17.05 -1.88
C ALA A 37 19.69 -17.50 -0.55
N ALA A 38 19.14 -17.08 0.60
CA ALA A 38 19.65 -17.49 1.90
C ALA A 38 19.33 -18.97 2.19
N GLU A 39 20.21 -19.61 2.96
CA GLU A 39 20.04 -21.02 3.34
C GLU A 39 18.67 -21.24 4.03
N ASN A 40 17.92 -22.26 3.59
CA ASN A 40 16.57 -22.58 4.07
C ASN A 40 15.54 -21.43 3.93
N GLY A 41 15.76 -20.49 3.00
CA GLY A 41 14.88 -19.35 2.76
C GLY A 41 14.75 -18.42 3.96
N ALA A 42 15.79 -18.36 4.81
CA ALA A 42 15.83 -17.58 6.03
C ALA A 42 17.12 -16.75 6.10
N ALA A 43 17.01 -15.45 5.88
CA ALA A 43 18.16 -14.55 5.94
C ALA A 43 18.33 -13.97 7.36
N PRO A 44 19.56 -13.93 7.91
CA PRO A 44 19.80 -13.27 9.19
C PRO A 44 19.54 -11.77 9.09
N LYS A 45 19.13 -11.14 10.21
CA LYS A 45 18.94 -9.67 10.25
C LYS A 45 20.17 -8.86 9.80
N ALA A 46 21.36 -9.45 10.01
CA ALA A 46 22.66 -8.94 9.59
C ALA A 46 22.70 -8.55 8.10
N LEU A 47 21.94 -9.24 7.24
CA LEU A 47 21.85 -8.99 5.80
C LEU A 47 21.60 -7.51 5.47
N PHE A 48 20.80 -6.81 6.29
CA PHE A 48 20.44 -5.40 6.07
C PHE A 48 21.15 -4.42 7.01
N THR A 49 22.08 -4.88 7.85
CA THR A 49 22.78 -4.03 8.84
C THR A 49 24.30 -4.06 8.73
N ASP A 50 24.86 -5.15 8.21
CA ASP A 50 26.30 -5.35 8.17
C ASP A 50 26.97 -4.43 7.14
N ALA A 51 28.28 -4.23 7.29
CA ALA A 51 29.06 -3.39 6.38
C ALA A 51 28.98 -3.88 4.93
N ASP A 52 28.89 -5.19 4.73
CA ASP A 52 28.82 -5.83 3.43
C ASP A 52 27.45 -5.69 2.76
N ALA A 53 26.43 -5.21 3.47
CA ALA A 53 25.10 -4.97 2.88
C ALA A 53 25.16 -3.94 1.73
N ILE A 54 26.08 -2.97 1.81
CA ILE A 54 26.30 -1.97 0.74
C ILE A 54 26.71 -2.67 -0.56
N VAL A 55 27.65 -3.62 -0.46
CA VAL A 55 28.15 -4.39 -1.61
C VAL A 55 27.06 -5.34 -2.11
N THR A 56 26.42 -6.06 -1.18
CA THR A 56 25.37 -7.05 -1.46
C THR A 56 24.20 -6.47 -2.25
N PHE A 57 23.68 -5.31 -1.82
CA PHE A 57 22.56 -4.65 -2.50
C PHE A 57 22.99 -3.71 -3.63
N GLY A 58 24.30 -3.37 -3.70
CA GLY A 58 24.87 -2.42 -4.65
C GLY A 58 24.27 -1.01 -4.50
N VAL A 59 24.00 -0.58 -3.26
CA VAL A 59 23.41 0.73 -2.95
C VAL A 59 24.02 1.32 -1.67
N GLY A 60 23.85 2.62 -1.45
CA GLY A 60 24.34 3.28 -0.24
C GLY A 60 23.66 2.77 1.05
N LYS A 61 24.34 2.91 2.19
CA LYS A 61 23.88 2.43 3.52
C LYS A 61 22.44 2.80 3.86
N ASN A 62 22.04 4.05 3.65
CA ASN A 62 20.68 4.50 3.96
C ASN A 62 19.64 3.86 3.03
N MET A 63 20.00 3.60 1.78
CA MET A 63 19.11 2.93 0.83
C MET A 63 18.88 1.46 1.21
N VAL A 64 19.87 0.76 1.80
CA VAL A 64 19.67 -0.59 2.36
C VAL A 64 18.56 -0.57 3.43
N GLY A 65 18.60 0.42 4.32
CA GLY A 65 17.55 0.64 5.32
C GLY A 65 16.17 0.85 4.69
N SER A 66 16.09 1.68 3.65
CA SER A 66 14.85 1.91 2.90
C SER A 66 14.33 0.68 2.17
N ILE A 67 15.22 -0.11 1.54
CA ILE A 67 14.90 -1.36 0.86
C ILE A 67 14.23 -2.32 1.84
N ARG A 68 14.85 -2.55 3.01
CA ARG A 68 14.28 -3.38 4.07
C ARG A 68 12.91 -2.85 4.50
N HIS A 69 12.82 -1.55 4.76
CA HIS A 69 11.56 -0.93 5.20
C HIS A 69 10.43 -1.18 4.22
N TRP A 70 10.64 -0.90 2.93
CA TRP A 70 9.59 -1.08 1.93
C TRP A 70 9.27 -2.55 1.65
N ALA A 71 10.24 -3.46 1.71
CA ALA A 71 9.99 -4.89 1.58
C ALA A 71 9.09 -5.44 2.68
N LEU A 72 9.26 -4.96 3.92
CA LEU A 72 8.39 -5.30 5.05
C LEU A 72 7.03 -4.59 4.96
N THR A 73 7.01 -3.31 4.61
CA THR A 73 5.76 -2.53 4.49
C THR A 73 4.84 -3.09 3.41
N CYS A 74 5.41 -3.53 2.28
CA CYS A 74 4.65 -4.11 1.18
C CYS A 74 4.35 -5.61 1.37
N GLY A 75 4.76 -6.22 2.49
CA GLY A 75 4.53 -7.63 2.77
C GLY A 75 5.23 -8.58 1.80
N ILE A 76 6.36 -8.17 1.22
CA ILE A 76 7.19 -9.01 0.36
C ILE A 76 8.09 -9.91 1.21
N LEU A 77 8.58 -9.34 2.30
CA LEU A 77 9.32 -10.02 3.35
C LEU A 77 8.55 -9.93 4.66
N GLU A 78 8.82 -10.87 5.55
CA GLU A 78 8.34 -10.85 6.93
C GLU A 78 9.49 -11.09 7.92
N GLU A 79 9.30 -10.61 9.15
CA GLU A 79 10.20 -10.86 10.28
C GLU A 79 9.71 -12.10 11.03
N ASP A 80 10.52 -13.16 11.06
CA ASP A 80 10.27 -14.38 11.81
C ASP A 80 11.38 -14.53 12.88
N GLY A 81 11.12 -13.98 14.07
CA GLY A 81 12.12 -13.91 15.14
C GLY A 81 13.37 -13.09 14.75
N GLU A 82 14.50 -13.77 14.58
CA GLU A 82 15.80 -13.17 14.23
C GLU A 82 16.17 -13.30 12.75
N VAL A 83 15.25 -13.80 11.92
CA VAL A 83 15.44 -13.94 10.48
C VAL A 83 14.37 -13.19 9.68
N PHE A 84 14.70 -12.91 8.43
CA PHE A 84 13.76 -12.50 7.39
C PHE A 84 13.40 -13.69 6.52
N ARG A 85 12.12 -13.77 6.14
CA ARG A 85 11.61 -14.77 5.18
C ARG A 85 10.85 -14.09 4.05
N THR A 86 10.82 -14.74 2.90
CA THR A 86 9.93 -14.37 1.79
C THR A 86 8.50 -14.77 2.10
N THR A 87 7.54 -13.88 1.83
CA THR A 87 6.12 -14.19 2.03
C THR A 87 5.51 -14.91 0.81
N PRO A 88 4.32 -15.51 0.92
CA PRO A 88 3.58 -16.01 -0.24
C PRO A 88 3.37 -14.94 -1.33
N LEU A 89 3.13 -13.69 -0.93
CA LEU A 89 3.01 -12.56 -1.87
C LEU A 89 4.35 -12.23 -2.54
N GLY A 90 5.45 -12.24 -1.78
CA GLY A 90 6.79 -12.04 -2.32
C GLY A 90 7.14 -13.11 -3.37
N ASN A 91 6.88 -14.37 -3.05
CA ASN A 91 7.10 -15.49 -3.98
C ASN A 91 6.24 -15.36 -5.24
N PHE A 92 4.96 -15.00 -5.08
CA PHE A 92 4.04 -14.82 -6.19
C PHE A 92 4.50 -13.73 -7.17
N LEU A 93 5.04 -12.61 -6.68
CA LEU A 93 5.48 -11.51 -7.54
C LEU A 93 6.90 -11.72 -8.11
N PHE A 94 7.84 -12.16 -7.29
CA PHE A 94 9.28 -12.00 -7.56
C PHE A 94 10.06 -13.30 -7.70
N SER A 95 9.46 -14.49 -7.51
CA SER A 95 10.16 -15.76 -7.74
C SER A 95 10.77 -15.81 -9.15
N ASP A 96 12.01 -16.30 -9.26
CA ASP A 96 12.67 -16.45 -10.57
C ASP A 96 12.00 -17.51 -11.45
N GLU A 97 11.39 -18.52 -10.83
CA GLU A 97 10.75 -19.63 -11.56
C GLU A 97 9.32 -19.30 -12.00
N SER A 98 8.58 -18.55 -11.18
CA SER A 98 7.12 -18.41 -11.32
C SER A 98 6.58 -17.02 -10.98
N GLY A 99 7.44 -16.03 -10.77
CA GLY A 99 7.04 -14.67 -10.41
C GLY A 99 6.26 -14.01 -11.54
N VAL A 100 5.08 -13.48 -11.23
CA VAL A 100 4.18 -12.91 -12.25
C VAL A 100 4.57 -11.50 -12.71
N ASP A 101 5.36 -10.77 -11.93
CA ASP A 101 5.87 -9.45 -12.31
C ASP A 101 7.19 -9.10 -11.58
N PRO A 102 8.31 -9.79 -11.91
CA PRO A 102 9.57 -9.64 -11.18
C PRO A 102 10.18 -8.23 -11.25
N PHE A 103 9.78 -7.43 -12.25
CA PHE A 103 10.37 -6.13 -12.56
C PHE A 103 9.43 -4.94 -12.31
N LEU A 104 8.23 -5.18 -11.75
CA LEU A 104 7.20 -4.18 -11.45
C LEU A 104 6.70 -3.44 -12.71
N GLU A 105 6.53 -4.16 -13.81
CA GLU A 105 6.08 -3.60 -15.10
C GLU A 105 4.55 -3.53 -15.18
N ALA A 106 3.83 -4.38 -14.44
CA ALA A 106 2.39 -4.42 -14.47
C ALA A 106 1.78 -3.31 -13.58
N PRO A 107 0.83 -2.50 -14.09
CA PRO A 107 0.08 -1.56 -13.26
C PRO A 107 -0.63 -2.24 -12.07
N ALA A 108 -0.99 -3.52 -12.23
CA ALA A 108 -1.55 -4.36 -11.17
C ALA A 108 -0.66 -4.38 -9.92
N THR A 109 0.65 -4.58 -10.10
CA THR A 109 1.64 -4.60 -9.01
C THR A 109 1.69 -3.25 -8.31
N LEU A 110 1.70 -2.15 -9.05
CA LEU A 110 1.74 -0.81 -8.45
C LEU A 110 0.50 -0.54 -7.60
N TRP A 111 -0.69 -0.94 -8.07
CA TRP A 111 -1.94 -0.83 -7.31
C TRP A 111 -1.93 -1.71 -6.05
N LEU A 112 -1.38 -2.91 -6.15
CA LEU A 112 -1.22 -3.82 -5.02
C LEU A 112 -0.27 -3.24 -3.97
N LEU A 113 0.90 -2.75 -4.37
CA LEU A 113 1.86 -2.12 -3.45
C LEU A 113 1.25 -0.89 -2.77
N HIS A 114 0.50 -0.07 -3.51
CA HIS A 114 -0.24 1.03 -2.93
C HIS A 114 -1.26 0.55 -1.87
N TRP A 115 -2.01 -0.51 -2.16
CA TRP A 115 -2.91 -1.13 -1.19
C TRP A 115 -2.17 -1.58 0.08
N MET A 116 -1.04 -2.27 -0.07
CA MET A 116 -0.24 -2.73 1.08
C MET A 116 0.26 -1.56 1.95
N MET A 117 0.61 -0.43 1.34
CA MET A 117 1.11 0.75 2.08
C MET A 117 0.01 1.63 2.68
N ALA A 118 -1.17 1.69 2.07
CA ALA A 118 -2.24 2.64 2.45
C ALA A 118 -3.50 1.97 3.04
N GLY A 119 -3.62 0.64 2.94
CA GLY A 119 -4.74 -0.13 3.47
C GLY A 119 -4.67 -0.42 4.97
N THR A 120 -3.46 -0.36 5.55
CA THR A 120 -3.22 -0.48 6.99
C THR A 120 -2.11 0.49 7.45
N PRO A 121 -2.09 0.93 8.73
CA PRO A 121 -1.17 1.98 9.18
C PRO A 121 0.15 1.52 9.82
N GLU A 122 0.36 0.23 10.06
CA GLU A 122 1.36 -0.31 11.00
C GLU A 122 2.79 0.10 10.65
N ARG A 123 3.17 0.05 9.37
CA ARG A 123 4.52 0.43 8.91
C ARG A 123 4.57 1.72 8.08
N SER A 124 3.42 2.30 7.76
CA SER A 124 3.27 3.43 6.83
C SER A 124 2.12 4.35 7.26
N THR A 125 2.17 4.82 8.51
CA THR A 125 1.07 5.57 9.14
C THR A 125 0.67 6.81 8.33
N THR A 126 1.64 7.56 7.78
CA THR A 126 1.35 8.74 6.93
C THR A 126 0.58 8.37 5.67
N TRP A 127 0.90 7.25 5.02
CA TRP A 127 0.19 6.78 3.82
C TRP A 127 -1.26 6.47 4.17
N PHE A 128 -1.47 5.66 5.21
CA PHE A 128 -2.81 5.34 5.68
C PHE A 128 -3.59 6.60 6.05
N TYR A 129 -3.00 7.51 6.82
CA TYR A 129 -3.66 8.75 7.23
C TYR A 129 -4.10 9.59 6.03
N VAL A 130 -3.20 9.85 5.11
CA VAL A 130 -3.47 10.74 3.97
C VAL A 130 -4.53 10.15 3.04
N PHE A 131 -4.51 8.84 2.79
CA PHE A 131 -5.51 8.20 1.93
C PHE A 131 -6.87 8.01 2.63
N ASN A 132 -6.90 7.78 3.95
CA ASN A 132 -8.14 7.39 4.64
C ASN A 132 -8.80 8.52 5.44
N HIS A 133 -8.03 9.48 5.95
CA HIS A 133 -8.53 10.51 6.88
C HIS A 133 -8.43 11.94 6.34
N LEU A 134 -7.55 12.22 5.39
CA LEU A 134 -7.44 13.57 4.81
C LEU A 134 -8.65 13.87 3.91
N THR A 135 -9.53 14.76 4.37
CA THR A 135 -10.78 15.11 3.68
C THR A 135 -10.70 16.39 2.85
N ILE A 136 -9.71 17.25 3.12
CA ILE A 136 -9.53 18.51 2.39
C ILE A 136 -9.30 18.25 0.90
N GLN A 137 -9.89 19.10 0.05
CA GLN A 137 -9.80 18.93 -1.41
C GLN A 137 -8.39 19.22 -1.92
N THR A 138 -7.81 20.30 -1.43
CA THR A 138 -6.49 20.81 -1.77
C THR A 138 -5.65 20.87 -0.51
N PHE A 139 -4.43 20.35 -0.55
CA PHE A 139 -3.56 20.25 0.63
C PHE A 139 -2.11 20.60 0.28
N ASP A 140 -1.36 21.01 1.28
CA ASP A 140 0.09 21.20 1.23
C ASP A 140 0.78 20.27 2.25
N HIS A 141 2.08 20.46 2.47
CA HIS A 141 2.84 19.65 3.42
C HIS A 141 2.35 19.84 4.86
N GLU A 142 2.01 21.07 5.25
CA GLU A 142 1.64 21.41 6.61
C GLU A 142 0.24 20.89 6.95
N ALA A 143 -0.66 20.92 5.98
CA ALA A 143 -1.99 20.33 6.08
C ALA A 143 -1.97 18.80 6.34
N ILE A 144 -0.85 18.13 6.05
CA ILE A 144 -0.61 16.72 6.42
C ILE A 144 0.18 16.64 7.74
N ALA A 145 1.26 17.41 7.88
CA ALA A 145 2.18 17.29 9.01
C ALA A 145 1.58 17.73 10.35
N ALA A 146 0.77 18.80 10.37
CA ALA A 146 0.11 19.29 11.58
C ALA A 146 -0.78 18.22 12.24
N PRO A 147 -1.78 17.63 11.56
CA PRO A 147 -2.63 16.64 12.21
C PRO A 147 -1.90 15.35 12.59
N LEU A 148 -0.80 14.98 11.92
CA LEU A 148 0.04 13.86 12.32
C LEU A 148 0.82 14.15 13.61
N ARG A 149 1.27 15.40 13.81
CA ARG A 149 1.88 15.84 15.08
C ARG A 149 0.87 15.82 16.21
N ASP A 150 -0.34 16.35 15.98
CA ASP A 150 -1.42 16.31 16.95
C ASP A 150 -1.79 14.87 17.31
N TYR A 151 -1.86 13.99 16.31
CA TYR A 151 -2.10 12.57 16.52
C TYR A 151 -1.00 11.91 17.36
N ARG A 152 0.28 12.19 17.06
CA ARG A 152 1.42 11.72 17.88
C ARG A 152 1.28 12.16 19.33
N GLU A 153 0.96 13.43 19.59
CA GLU A 153 0.83 13.95 20.96
C GLU A 153 -0.35 13.29 21.70
N GLN A 154 -1.50 13.15 21.04
CA GLN A 154 -2.67 12.47 21.61
C GLN A 154 -2.37 11.01 21.97
N GLN A 155 -1.68 10.28 21.10
CA GLN A 155 -1.25 8.90 21.37
C GLN A 155 -0.22 8.84 22.49
N ASN A 156 0.76 9.74 22.51
CA ASN A 156 1.78 9.81 23.56
C ASN A 156 1.25 10.15 24.96
N ALA A 157 0.03 10.69 25.05
CA ALA A 157 -0.66 10.90 26.33
C ALA A 157 -1.15 9.59 26.96
N VAL A 158 -1.35 8.53 26.17
CA VAL A 158 -1.93 7.25 26.63
C VAL A 158 -0.93 6.08 26.51
N LEU A 159 -0.05 6.10 25.51
CA LEU A 159 0.92 5.03 25.27
C LEU A 159 1.99 4.97 26.37
N LYS A 160 2.23 3.75 26.89
CA LYS A 160 3.38 3.48 27.78
C LYS A 160 4.71 3.74 27.07
N ASN A 161 4.83 3.27 25.83
CA ASN A 161 6.00 3.44 24.97
C ASN A 161 5.75 4.52 23.93
N LYS A 162 6.20 5.75 24.23
CA LYS A 162 5.97 6.92 23.37
C LYS A 162 6.51 6.71 21.95
N ILE A 163 5.78 7.25 20.98
CA ILE A 163 6.22 7.48 19.61
C ILE A 163 7.32 8.55 19.66
N ARG A 164 8.54 8.18 19.25
CA ARG A 164 9.75 9.02 19.34
C ARG A 164 10.01 9.87 18.10
N ALA A 165 9.11 9.88 17.13
CA ALA A 165 9.26 10.67 15.91
C ALA A 165 9.19 12.17 16.24
N SER A 166 10.29 12.89 16.02
CA SER A 166 10.33 14.35 16.16
C SER A 166 9.51 15.03 15.07
N ASP A 167 9.21 16.32 15.23
CA ASP A 167 8.53 17.13 14.21
C ASP A 167 9.29 17.11 12.87
N ALA A 168 10.61 17.17 12.92
CA ALA A 168 11.46 17.05 11.74
C ALA A 168 11.40 15.65 11.11
N THR A 169 11.11 14.61 11.88
CA THR A 169 10.90 13.24 11.36
C THR A 169 9.58 13.17 10.62
N ILE A 170 8.49 13.63 11.23
CA ILE A 170 7.16 13.69 10.60
C ILE A 170 7.20 14.52 9.31
N LYS A 171 7.88 15.67 9.34
CA LYS A 171 8.05 16.50 8.12
C LYS A 171 8.73 15.74 6.99
N ARG A 172 9.83 15.02 7.27
CA ARG A 172 10.54 14.21 6.28
C ARG A 172 9.72 13.02 5.78
N ASP A 173 8.91 12.44 6.64
CA ASP A 173 7.97 11.38 6.29
C ASP A 173 6.90 11.88 5.31
N VAL A 174 6.31 13.05 5.57
CA VAL A 174 5.37 13.72 4.66
C VAL A 174 6.02 14.08 3.32
N GLU A 175 7.26 14.57 3.33
CA GLU A 175 8.03 14.83 2.10
C GLU A 175 8.27 13.53 1.30
N CYS A 176 8.60 12.43 1.97
CA CYS A 176 8.79 11.12 1.34
C CYS A 176 7.48 10.58 0.75
N PHE A 177 6.36 10.74 1.48
CA PHE A 177 5.02 10.42 1.02
C PHE A 177 4.70 11.18 -0.28
N LEU A 178 4.84 12.50 -0.30
CA LEU A 178 4.52 13.32 -1.48
C LEU A 178 5.41 12.94 -2.68
N ARG A 179 6.71 12.73 -2.45
CA ARG A 179 7.64 12.26 -3.49
C ARG A 179 7.30 10.87 -4.02
N SER A 180 6.58 10.04 -3.26
CA SER A 180 6.17 8.71 -3.73
C SER A 180 5.06 8.75 -4.79
N TYR A 181 4.26 9.82 -4.83
CA TYR A 181 3.09 9.92 -5.71
C TYR A 181 3.10 11.09 -6.69
N VAL A 182 3.95 12.10 -6.46
CA VAL A 182 3.98 13.30 -7.29
C VAL A 182 5.30 13.35 -8.08
N PRO A 183 5.24 13.51 -9.42
CA PRO A 183 6.44 13.67 -10.24
C PRO A 183 7.28 14.85 -9.76
N THR A 184 8.60 14.68 -9.74
CA THR A 184 9.53 15.77 -9.41
C THR A 184 9.66 16.69 -10.63
N ARG A 185 9.37 17.99 -10.48
CA ARG A 185 9.40 18.97 -11.59
C ARG A 185 10.81 19.34 -12.11
N HIS A 186 11.87 18.64 -11.68
CA HIS A 186 13.24 19.04 -12.02
C HIS A 186 13.64 18.47 -13.38
N GLY A 187 13.62 19.33 -14.38
CA GLY A 187 14.35 19.12 -15.63
C GLY A 187 15.87 19.22 -15.38
N LYS A 188 16.61 18.39 -16.12
CA LYS A 188 18.07 18.15 -16.10
C LYS A 188 18.53 17.10 -15.09
N PHE A 189 18.70 15.88 -15.62
CA PHE A 189 19.73 14.89 -15.28
C PHE A 189 20.37 15.08 -13.89
N SER A 190 19.68 14.63 -12.84
CA SER A 190 20.37 14.10 -11.66
C SER A 190 20.56 12.60 -11.88
N ASP A 191 21.72 12.06 -11.51
CA ASP A 191 22.06 10.62 -11.50
C ASP A 191 21.09 9.73 -10.66
N ASP A 192 20.01 10.28 -10.14
CA ASP A 192 18.91 9.59 -9.46
C ASP A 192 17.94 9.01 -10.52
N LEU A 193 18.46 8.10 -11.35
CA LEU A 193 17.90 7.54 -12.59
C LEU A 193 16.56 6.78 -12.48
N PHE A 194 15.89 6.77 -11.33
CA PHE A 194 14.64 6.01 -11.17
C PHE A 194 13.54 6.84 -10.53
N GLU A 195 12.46 7.02 -11.31
CA GLU A 195 11.21 7.58 -10.84
C GLU A 195 10.62 6.68 -9.73
N PRO A 196 10.06 7.25 -8.64
CA PRO A 196 9.42 6.47 -7.59
C PRO A 196 8.30 5.58 -8.14
N ALA A 197 8.20 4.36 -7.60
CA ALA A 197 7.38 3.30 -8.18
C ALA A 197 5.89 3.64 -8.28
N LEU A 198 5.36 4.50 -7.40
CA LEU A 198 3.92 4.77 -7.30
C LEU A 198 3.46 6.03 -8.05
N VAL A 199 4.39 6.79 -8.66
CA VAL A 199 4.04 7.97 -9.46
C VAL A 199 3.12 7.63 -10.65
N PRO A 200 3.33 6.53 -11.40
CA PRO A 200 2.47 6.15 -12.53
C PRO A 200 0.99 5.93 -12.17
N LEU A 201 0.65 5.68 -10.91
CA LEU A 201 -0.75 5.56 -10.46
C LEU A 201 -1.54 6.86 -10.59
N GLY A 202 -0.86 8.02 -10.61
CA GLY A 202 -1.48 9.32 -10.80
C GLY A 202 -2.48 9.70 -9.69
N LEU A 203 -2.38 9.10 -8.50
CA LEU A 203 -3.33 9.31 -7.40
C LEU A 203 -3.33 10.73 -6.85
N ILE A 204 -2.20 11.43 -6.94
CA ILE A 204 -2.02 12.81 -6.46
C ILE A 204 -1.47 13.66 -7.61
N ARG A 205 -2.07 14.84 -7.83
CA ARG A 205 -1.57 15.84 -8.79
C ARG A 205 -1.13 17.11 -8.08
N SER A 206 -0.09 17.76 -8.61
CA SER A 206 0.30 19.10 -8.20
C SER A 206 -0.55 20.14 -8.93
N VAL A 207 -1.22 21.02 -8.17
CA VAL A 207 -2.02 22.14 -8.69
C VAL A 207 -1.18 23.42 -8.74
N SER A 208 -0.31 23.61 -7.76
CA SER A 208 0.70 24.67 -7.72
C SER A 208 2.02 24.12 -7.18
N SER A 209 3.04 24.96 -7.02
CA SER A 209 4.37 24.55 -6.55
C SER A 209 4.36 23.86 -5.17
N LYS A 210 3.37 24.15 -4.32
CA LYS A 210 3.26 23.60 -2.95
C LYS A 210 1.88 23.00 -2.64
N SER A 211 1.02 22.85 -3.64
CA SER A 211 -0.38 22.48 -3.45
C SER A 211 -0.75 21.27 -4.29
N TYR A 212 -1.46 20.33 -3.67
CA TYR A 212 -1.76 19.01 -4.20
C TYR A 212 -3.24 18.69 -4.09
N GLN A 213 -3.72 17.81 -4.96
CA GLN A 213 -5.08 17.28 -4.95
C GLN A 213 -5.09 15.79 -5.29
N PHE A 214 -6.02 15.05 -4.72
CA PHE A 214 -6.29 13.66 -5.14
C PHE A 214 -7.01 13.62 -6.48
N ARG A 215 -6.70 12.62 -7.30
CA ARG A 215 -7.51 12.23 -8.45
C ARG A 215 -8.58 11.22 -8.01
N ARG A 216 -9.77 11.71 -7.69
CA ARG A 216 -10.93 10.88 -7.31
C ARG A 216 -11.66 10.37 -8.56
N GLY A 217 -12.35 9.25 -8.40
CA GLY A 217 -13.18 8.63 -9.45
C GLY A 217 -12.56 7.40 -10.08
N ALA A 218 -13.05 7.04 -11.26
CA ALA A 218 -12.67 5.81 -11.96
C ALA A 218 -11.14 5.65 -12.09
N LYS A 219 -10.69 4.41 -11.90
CA LYS A 219 -9.28 3.99 -12.06
C LYS A 219 -9.19 2.92 -13.14
N PRO A 220 -9.07 3.29 -14.43
CA PRO A 220 -9.06 2.33 -15.54
C PRO A 220 -7.92 1.33 -15.48
N THR A 221 -6.78 1.71 -14.89
CA THR A 221 -5.60 0.85 -14.74
C THR A 221 -5.63 -0.04 -13.51
N LEU A 222 -6.64 0.08 -12.63
CA LEU A 222 -6.82 -0.78 -11.46
C LEU A 222 -7.56 -2.06 -11.87
N PRO A 223 -6.91 -3.24 -11.89
CA PRO A 223 -7.57 -4.48 -12.27
C PRO A 223 -8.59 -4.93 -11.22
N ASP A 224 -9.60 -5.68 -11.65
CA ASP A 224 -10.62 -6.19 -10.74
C ASP A 224 -10.05 -7.16 -9.71
N GLY A 225 -9.10 -8.02 -10.09
CA GLY A 225 -8.44 -8.92 -9.14
C GLY A 225 -7.74 -8.20 -7.98
N ILE A 226 -7.11 -7.06 -8.23
CA ILE A 226 -6.50 -6.24 -7.15
C ILE A 226 -7.58 -5.61 -6.27
N PHE A 227 -8.67 -5.13 -6.88
CA PHE A 227 -9.82 -4.60 -6.14
C PHE A 227 -10.47 -5.68 -5.25
N LEU A 228 -10.62 -6.90 -5.75
CA LEU A 228 -11.21 -8.05 -5.04
C LEU A 228 -10.33 -8.52 -3.90
N TYR A 229 -9.01 -8.59 -4.11
CA TYR A 229 -8.04 -8.83 -3.04
C TYR A 229 -8.17 -7.80 -1.92
N ALA A 230 -8.20 -6.51 -2.27
CA ALA A 230 -8.37 -5.43 -1.30
C ALA A 230 -9.72 -5.50 -0.56
N LEU A 231 -10.80 -5.81 -1.27
CA LEU A 231 -12.13 -6.03 -0.69
C LEU A 231 -12.10 -7.19 0.32
N HIS A 232 -11.50 -8.32 -0.05
CA HIS A 232 -11.36 -9.49 0.83
C HIS A 232 -10.62 -9.10 2.11
N GLU A 233 -9.43 -8.51 1.96
CA GLU A 233 -8.57 -8.11 3.07
C GLU A 233 -9.23 -7.08 3.99
N PHE A 234 -9.90 -6.08 3.42
CA PHE A 234 -10.66 -5.11 4.20
C PHE A 234 -11.78 -5.78 4.99
N TRP A 235 -12.58 -6.60 4.33
CA TRP A 235 -13.72 -7.27 4.94
C TRP A 235 -13.29 -8.18 6.09
N SER A 236 -12.25 -9.00 5.88
CA SER A 236 -11.73 -9.91 6.88
C SER A 236 -11.20 -9.19 8.13
N ARG A 237 -10.69 -7.95 7.99
CA ARG A 237 -10.26 -7.12 9.13
C ARG A 237 -11.39 -6.33 9.77
N HIS A 238 -12.28 -5.76 8.97
CA HIS A 238 -13.31 -4.83 9.43
C HIS A 238 -14.53 -5.53 10.05
N SER A 239 -14.92 -6.68 9.49
CA SER A 239 -16.15 -7.39 9.86
C SER A 239 -16.05 -8.88 9.50
N PRO A 240 -15.15 -9.65 10.13
CA PRO A 240 -14.89 -11.06 9.79
C PRO A 240 -16.14 -11.94 9.89
N ASP A 241 -17.00 -11.67 10.87
CA ASP A 241 -18.20 -12.47 11.14
C ASP A 241 -19.42 -12.05 10.30
N GLN A 242 -19.32 -10.96 9.53
CA GLN A 242 -20.43 -10.44 8.75
C GLN A 242 -20.49 -11.10 7.36
N LYS A 243 -21.70 -11.52 6.98
CA LYS A 243 -21.97 -12.10 5.65
C LYS A 243 -22.21 -11.05 4.56
N THR A 244 -22.45 -9.81 4.95
CA THR A 244 -22.67 -8.68 4.04
C THR A 244 -21.86 -7.45 4.46
N LEU A 245 -21.43 -6.63 3.48
CA LEU A 245 -20.89 -5.30 3.71
C LEU A 245 -21.68 -4.26 2.93
N SER A 246 -21.99 -3.13 3.57
CA SER A 246 -22.64 -2.00 2.90
C SER A 246 -21.66 -1.31 1.94
N VAL A 247 -22.20 -0.71 0.88
CA VAL A 247 -21.42 0.18 0.00
C VAL A 247 -20.83 1.34 0.79
N GLU A 248 -21.58 1.90 1.74
CA GLU A 248 -21.10 2.98 2.59
C GLU A 248 -19.80 2.61 3.31
N ALA A 249 -19.70 1.40 3.86
CA ALA A 249 -18.48 0.91 4.49
C ALA A 249 -17.33 0.78 3.47
N LEU A 250 -17.61 0.20 2.30
CA LEU A 250 -16.62 0.04 1.23
C LEU A 250 -16.13 1.37 0.63
N THR A 251 -16.96 2.41 0.68
CA THR A 251 -16.61 3.75 0.17
C THR A 251 -15.86 4.58 1.21
N PHE A 252 -16.31 4.57 2.46
CA PHE A 252 -15.97 5.63 3.41
C PHE A 252 -15.22 5.19 4.67
N GLU A 253 -15.25 3.92 5.05
CA GLU A 253 -14.55 3.47 6.26
C GLU A 253 -13.02 3.51 6.06
N PRO A 254 -12.23 3.87 7.09
CA PRO A 254 -10.77 3.87 6.99
C PRO A 254 -10.22 2.47 6.67
N GLY A 255 -9.37 2.40 5.66
CA GLY A 255 -8.80 1.16 5.14
C GLY A 255 -9.68 0.49 4.08
N SER A 256 -10.83 1.07 3.70
CA SER A 256 -11.69 0.53 2.65
C SER A 256 -11.11 0.75 1.24
N PRO A 257 -11.48 -0.11 0.26
CA PRO A 257 -11.05 0.06 -1.14
C PRO A 257 -11.40 1.43 -1.72
N GLY A 258 -12.57 2.00 -1.40
CA GLY A 258 -12.99 3.31 -1.88
C GLY A 258 -12.06 4.44 -1.42
N ARG A 259 -11.67 4.43 -0.14
CA ARG A 259 -10.73 5.41 0.43
C ARG A 259 -9.33 5.24 -0.14
N VAL A 260 -8.81 4.02 -0.15
CA VAL A 260 -7.43 3.73 -0.54
C VAL A 260 -7.21 4.04 -2.01
N PHE A 261 -8.04 3.48 -2.91
CA PHE A 261 -7.92 3.73 -4.34
C PHE A 261 -8.50 5.07 -4.81
N LYS A 262 -9.06 5.86 -3.88
CA LYS A 262 -9.75 7.13 -4.17
C LYS A 262 -10.82 6.97 -5.25
N LEU A 263 -11.64 5.92 -5.14
CA LEU A 263 -12.84 5.76 -5.96
C LEU A 263 -13.93 6.69 -5.42
N ASP A 264 -14.70 7.32 -6.31
CA ASP A 264 -15.99 7.89 -5.92
C ASP A 264 -17.04 6.77 -5.88
N GLU A 265 -18.24 7.11 -5.37
CA GLU A 265 -19.31 6.13 -5.20
C GLU A 265 -19.72 5.51 -6.53
N ASP A 266 -19.82 6.30 -7.59
CA ASP A 266 -20.18 5.82 -8.93
C ASP A 266 -19.16 4.81 -9.46
N ALA A 267 -17.86 5.12 -9.39
CA ALA A 267 -16.81 4.19 -9.83
C ALA A 267 -16.72 2.92 -8.97
N LEU A 268 -17.07 3.00 -7.69
CA LEU A 268 -17.16 1.82 -6.83
C LEU A 268 -18.36 0.97 -7.23
N VAL A 269 -19.55 1.57 -7.35
CA VAL A 269 -20.79 0.87 -7.72
C VAL A 269 -20.66 0.21 -9.09
N GLU A 270 -20.01 0.86 -10.07
CA GLU A 270 -19.74 0.26 -11.39
C GLU A 270 -18.94 -1.05 -11.28
N ARG A 271 -17.93 -1.10 -10.39
CA ARG A 271 -17.16 -2.33 -10.12
C ARG A 271 -18.00 -3.37 -9.39
N LEU A 272 -18.78 -2.93 -8.40
CA LEU A 272 -19.62 -3.83 -7.62
C LEU A 272 -20.74 -4.45 -8.46
N ALA A 273 -21.31 -3.71 -9.41
CA ALA A 273 -22.35 -4.21 -10.31
C ALA A 273 -21.90 -5.42 -11.16
N ARG A 274 -20.59 -5.55 -11.42
CA ARG A 274 -19.99 -6.69 -12.14
C ARG A 274 -19.21 -7.65 -11.24
N ILE A 275 -19.36 -7.54 -9.91
CA ILE A 275 -18.54 -8.29 -8.95
C ILE A 275 -18.79 -9.80 -9.04
N GLU A 276 -19.99 -10.22 -9.40
CA GLU A 276 -20.30 -11.65 -9.53
C GLU A 276 -19.47 -12.31 -10.62
N GLU A 277 -19.29 -11.64 -11.76
CA GLU A 277 -18.47 -12.13 -12.86
C GLU A 277 -16.99 -12.06 -12.51
N SER A 278 -16.52 -10.88 -12.07
CA SER A 278 -15.10 -10.67 -11.81
C SER A 278 -14.55 -11.47 -10.62
N SER A 279 -15.41 -11.91 -9.70
CA SER A 279 -15.03 -12.71 -8.53
C SER A 279 -15.30 -14.21 -8.67
N ASP A 280 -15.63 -14.71 -9.86
CA ASP A 280 -16.09 -16.11 -10.03
C ASP A 280 -17.20 -16.47 -9.02
N ARG A 281 -18.17 -15.55 -8.90
CA ARG A 281 -19.32 -15.62 -8.01
C ARG A 281 -18.98 -15.80 -6.53
N ALA A 282 -17.75 -15.46 -6.10
CA ALA A 282 -17.39 -15.46 -4.68
C ALA A 282 -18.16 -14.39 -3.90
N TYR A 283 -18.44 -13.26 -4.56
CA TYR A 283 -19.27 -12.16 -4.03
C TYR A 283 -20.53 -11.97 -4.86
N LEU A 284 -21.57 -11.45 -4.22
CA LEU A 284 -22.85 -11.08 -4.83
C LEU A 284 -23.14 -9.60 -4.57
N TRP A 285 -23.64 -8.91 -5.59
CA TRP A 285 -24.11 -7.53 -5.46
C TRP A 285 -25.62 -7.51 -5.23
N SER A 286 -26.08 -6.64 -4.32
CA SER A 286 -27.50 -6.41 -4.10
C SER A 286 -27.78 -4.92 -3.98
N ASP A 287 -28.72 -4.43 -4.78
CA ASP A 287 -29.37 -3.13 -4.64
C ASP A 287 -30.88 -3.34 -4.55
N THR A 288 -31.42 -3.38 -3.33
CA THR A 288 -32.85 -3.60 -3.09
C THR A 288 -33.39 -2.53 -2.16
N ALA A 289 -34.46 -1.85 -2.58
CA ALA A 289 -35.14 -0.82 -1.79
C ALA A 289 -34.19 0.28 -1.24
N GLY A 290 -33.14 0.63 -1.99
CA GLY A 290 -32.15 1.63 -1.60
C GLY A 290 -31.06 1.12 -0.66
N VAL A 291 -31.08 -0.16 -0.28
CA VAL A 291 -30.01 -0.80 0.48
C VAL A 291 -29.05 -1.46 -0.50
N ARG A 292 -27.86 -0.86 -0.63
CA ARG A 292 -26.76 -1.36 -1.46
C ARG A 292 -25.72 -2.09 -0.62
N ASN A 293 -25.50 -3.36 -0.92
CA ASN A 293 -24.52 -4.18 -0.22
C ASN A 293 -23.88 -5.23 -1.14
N VAL A 294 -22.75 -5.76 -0.67
CA VAL A 294 -22.10 -6.95 -1.21
C VAL A 294 -22.31 -8.07 -0.20
N ALA A 295 -22.56 -9.30 -0.67
CA ALA A 295 -22.64 -10.49 0.16
C ALA A 295 -21.52 -11.49 -0.19
N ARG A 296 -21.00 -12.19 0.83
CA ARG A 296 -20.11 -13.35 0.64
C ARG A 296 -20.95 -14.56 0.28
N ARG A 297 -20.70 -15.16 -0.90
CA ARG A 297 -21.31 -16.43 -1.30
C ARG A 297 -20.44 -17.62 -0.92
N ARG A 298 -19.12 -17.48 -1.04
CA ARG A 298 -18.12 -18.52 -0.73
C ARG A 298 -17.39 -18.13 0.55
N GLU A 299 -17.54 -18.93 1.61
CA GLU A 299 -16.94 -18.63 2.93
C GLU A 299 -15.40 -18.72 2.92
N ASN A 300 -14.84 -19.69 2.19
CA ASN A 300 -13.39 -19.91 2.07
C ASN A 300 -12.88 -19.51 0.67
N THR A 301 -12.81 -18.21 0.42
CA THR A 301 -12.19 -17.69 -0.81
C THR A 301 -10.71 -17.42 -0.55
N ASP A 302 -9.83 -18.03 -1.36
CA ASP A 302 -8.39 -17.74 -1.30
C ASP A 302 -8.13 -16.35 -1.90
N PRO A 303 -7.65 -15.36 -1.14
CA PRO A 303 -7.38 -14.03 -1.69
C PRO A 303 -6.30 -14.06 -2.78
N MET A 304 -5.35 -15.01 -2.76
CA MET A 304 -4.30 -15.12 -3.78
C MET A 304 -4.87 -15.44 -5.16
N SER A 305 -6.02 -16.13 -5.26
CA SER A 305 -6.66 -16.40 -6.56
C SER A 305 -7.13 -15.12 -7.25
N PHE A 306 -7.53 -14.09 -6.49
CA PHE A 306 -7.87 -12.79 -7.06
C PHE A 306 -6.64 -12.06 -7.60
N LEU A 307 -5.48 -12.22 -6.95
CA LEU A 307 -4.23 -11.69 -7.49
C LEU A 307 -3.89 -12.40 -8.80
N ALA A 308 -3.90 -13.75 -8.85
CA ALA A 308 -3.65 -14.50 -10.09
C ALA A 308 -4.53 -14.00 -11.26
N PHE A 309 -5.83 -13.85 -11.03
CA PHE A 309 -6.77 -13.30 -12.02
C PHE A 309 -6.37 -11.91 -12.57
N ALA A 310 -5.80 -11.04 -11.72
CA ALA A 310 -5.35 -9.70 -12.13
C ALA A 310 -4.22 -9.74 -13.18
N TYR A 311 -3.33 -10.74 -13.11
CA TYR A 311 -2.17 -10.86 -14.00
C TYR A 311 -2.48 -11.70 -15.25
N GLU A 312 -3.35 -12.71 -15.16
CA GLU A 312 -3.83 -13.46 -16.33
C GLU A 312 -4.53 -12.55 -17.35
N THR A 313 -5.41 -11.67 -16.87
CA THR A 313 -6.13 -10.70 -17.72
C THR A 313 -5.17 -9.69 -18.36
N ALA A 314 -4.09 -9.33 -17.67
CA ALA A 314 -3.09 -8.40 -18.18
C ALA A 314 -2.30 -9.02 -19.34
N LEU A 315 -1.87 -10.28 -19.19
CA LEU A 315 -1.15 -11.03 -20.23
C LEU A 315 -2.00 -11.25 -21.50
N GLN A 316 -3.30 -11.49 -21.36
CA GLN A 316 -4.21 -11.63 -22.50
C GLN A 316 -4.41 -10.31 -23.27
N ARG A 317 -4.34 -9.16 -22.59
CA ARG A 317 -4.48 -7.84 -23.22
C ARG A 317 -3.21 -7.36 -23.92
N SER A 318 -2.04 -7.81 -23.51
CA SER A 318 -0.77 -7.52 -24.19
C SER A 318 -0.50 -8.44 -25.38
N ALA A 319 -1.19 -9.58 -25.48
CA ALA A 319 -1.10 -10.51 -26.61
C ALA A 319 -2.13 -10.24 -27.74
N ALA A 320 -3.08 -9.33 -27.55
CA ALA A 320 -4.13 -8.96 -28.49
C ALA A 320 -3.88 -7.58 -29.12
#